data_AF-A0A507FIJ1-F1
#
_entry.id   AF-A0A507FIJ1-F1
#
_cell.length_a   1.000
_cell.length_b   1.000
_cell.length_c   1.000
_cell.angle_alpha   90.00
_cell.angle_beta   90.00
_cell.angle_gamma   90.00
#
_symmetry.space_group_name_H-M   'P 1'
#
loop_
_entity.id
_entity.type
_entity.pdbx_description
1 polymer ?
#
loop_
_entity_poly.entity_id
_entity_poly.type
_entity_poly.pdbx_seq_one_letter_code
_entity_poly.pdbx_strand_id
1 'polypeptide(L)'
;MGDNKYLPDTHIPTDASKARVYVSFTGGKDSVLATHLMHHTMPHVEIAGLVTFGPMTETAHPLAFIAAQAEALGIRHVFCSISGPDWQGSYRTHLTRLASEEGVTWLGTGDVEDMGHGFMCKAAEGSGLRIFAPLFLKDRRTLIAEFSRFELKPIISFVSLVHVPFEVAEQLLGRVVDDDVIAVLDAHNNRVNAGLVPQGEWNGQPNKHNVPVDLIGENGEFHTMCIDGTAFKKRVCMINLDSPNQDEITGVECPKVVSEDGRYYHLKYDIPGRRVGFGVRDKNQG
;
A
#
# COMPACT_ATOMS: atom_id res chain seq x y z
N MET A 1 -23.78 12.69 -17.00
CA MET A 1 -22.91 11.59 -17.47
C MET A 1 -21.50 11.97 -17.05
N GLY A 2 -21.06 11.43 -15.91
CA GLY A 2 -20.04 12.04 -15.06
C GLY A 2 -18.60 11.80 -15.51
N ASP A 3 -17.82 12.87 -15.48
CA ASP A 3 -16.37 12.92 -15.75
C ASP A 3 -15.50 12.35 -14.60
N ASN A 4 -16.02 11.41 -13.80
CA ASN A 4 -15.22 10.73 -12.78
C ASN A 4 -14.36 9.63 -13.45
N LYS A 5 -13.29 10.07 -14.12
CA LYS A 5 -12.18 9.21 -14.53
C LYS A 5 -11.07 9.34 -13.48
N TYR A 6 -10.12 8.41 -13.45
CA TYR A 6 -8.87 8.63 -12.72
C TYR A 6 -8.17 9.84 -13.34
N LEU A 7 -8.08 10.94 -12.58
CA LEU A 7 -7.49 12.17 -13.08
C LEU A 7 -6.00 12.18 -12.72
N PRO A 8 -5.11 12.36 -13.70
CA PRO A 8 -3.68 12.53 -13.43
C PRO A 8 -3.41 13.94 -12.88
N ASP A 9 -2.16 14.17 -12.43
CA ASP A 9 -1.65 15.41 -11.82
C ASP A 9 -2.07 16.69 -12.56
N THR A 10 -2.18 16.65 -13.89
CA THR A 10 -2.54 17.78 -14.74
C THR A 10 -3.94 18.36 -14.52
N HIS A 11 -4.80 17.65 -13.80
CA HIS A 11 -6.21 18.05 -13.58
C HIS A 11 -6.48 18.66 -12.21
N ILE A 12 -5.49 18.61 -11.30
CA ILE A 12 -5.61 19.32 -10.03
C ILE A 12 -5.43 20.83 -10.28
N PRO A 13 -6.28 21.70 -9.71
CA PRO A 13 -6.11 23.15 -9.80
C PRO A 13 -4.75 23.58 -9.26
N THR A 14 -4.04 24.37 -10.06
CA THR A 14 -2.76 24.99 -9.69
C THR A 14 -2.92 26.47 -9.33
N ASP A 15 -4.15 26.93 -9.12
CA ASP A 15 -4.44 28.32 -8.76
C ASP A 15 -4.05 28.64 -7.30
N ALA A 16 -4.30 29.87 -6.87
CA ALA A 16 -3.87 30.35 -5.54
C ALA A 16 -4.51 29.59 -4.36
N SER A 17 -5.61 28.86 -4.59
CA SER A 17 -6.27 28.04 -3.56
C SER A 17 -5.77 26.60 -3.62
N LYS A 18 -5.33 26.05 -2.48
CA LYS A 18 -4.85 24.66 -2.44
C LYS A 18 -6.02 23.69 -2.69
N ALA A 19 -5.82 22.73 -3.58
CA ALA A 19 -6.70 21.58 -3.72
C ALA A 19 -6.62 20.74 -2.45
N ARG A 20 -7.74 20.66 -1.72
CA ARG A 20 -7.82 19.91 -0.45
C ARG A 20 -8.22 18.46 -0.72
N VAL A 21 -7.37 17.54 -0.31
CA VAL A 21 -7.41 16.11 -0.68
C VAL A 21 -7.47 15.24 0.57
N TYR A 22 -8.37 14.26 0.59
CA TYR A 22 -8.19 13.07 1.43
C TYR A 22 -7.49 11.99 0.63
N VAL A 23 -6.52 11.28 1.20
CA VAL A 23 -5.84 10.18 0.50
C VAL A 23 -6.42 8.85 0.96
N SER A 24 -6.90 8.04 0.02
CA SER A 24 -7.22 6.63 0.23
C SER A 24 -5.95 5.88 0.60
N PHE A 25 -5.86 5.45 1.85
CA PHE A 25 -4.61 5.01 2.46
C PHE A 25 -4.78 3.60 3.03
N THR A 26 -3.99 2.66 2.51
CA THR A 26 -4.00 1.25 2.94
C THR A 26 -2.69 0.85 3.62
N GLY A 27 -1.71 1.75 3.66
CA GLY A 27 -0.40 1.52 4.27
C GLY A 27 0.62 0.84 3.37
N GLY A 28 0.20 0.41 2.17
CA GLY A 28 1.10 -0.15 1.18
C GLY A 28 1.87 0.90 0.40
N LYS A 29 2.89 0.43 -0.33
CA LYS A 29 3.81 1.26 -1.13
C LYS A 29 3.11 2.29 -2.01
N ASP A 30 2.01 1.94 -2.67
CA ASP A 30 1.39 2.83 -3.66
C ASP A 30 0.64 3.97 -2.97
N SER A 31 -0.15 3.68 -1.93
CA SER A 31 -0.82 4.72 -1.14
C SER A 31 0.17 5.66 -0.43
N VAL A 32 1.30 5.11 0.03
CA VAL A 32 2.37 5.88 0.69
C VAL A 32 3.14 6.71 -0.33
N LEU A 33 3.47 6.17 -1.51
CA LEU A 33 4.14 6.90 -2.58
C LEU A 33 3.25 8.03 -3.12
N ALA A 34 1.96 7.77 -3.34
CA ALA A 34 1.00 8.81 -3.72
C ALA A 34 0.98 9.95 -2.70
N THR A 35 0.97 9.62 -1.41
CA THR A 35 1.06 10.61 -0.31
C THR A 35 2.37 11.40 -0.38
N HIS A 36 3.52 10.75 -0.64
CA HIS A 36 4.82 11.41 -0.76
C HIS A 36 4.89 12.37 -1.96
N LEU A 37 4.39 11.94 -3.12
CA LEU A 37 4.34 12.77 -4.32
C LEU A 37 3.49 14.02 -4.08
N MET A 38 2.28 13.84 -3.53
CA MET A 38 1.39 14.96 -3.20
C MET A 38 2.05 15.92 -2.20
N HIS A 39 2.70 15.39 -1.17
CA HIS A 39 3.30 16.22 -0.13
C HIS A 39 4.53 17.01 -0.62
N HIS A 40 5.43 16.39 -1.38
CA HIS A 40 6.73 16.98 -1.71
C HIS A 40 6.79 17.66 -3.07
N THR A 41 5.94 17.25 -4.02
CA THR A 41 6.05 17.70 -5.41
C THR A 41 4.89 18.57 -5.87
N MET A 42 3.81 18.65 -5.07
CA MET A 42 2.58 19.35 -5.43
C MET A 42 2.23 20.43 -4.39
N PRO A 43 2.90 21.61 -4.43
CA PRO A 43 2.70 22.67 -3.43
C PRO A 43 1.27 23.24 -3.39
N HIS A 44 0.51 23.04 -4.46
CA HIS A 44 -0.89 23.42 -4.61
C HIS A 44 -1.86 22.36 -4.07
N VAL A 45 -1.38 21.23 -3.54
CA VAL A 45 -2.18 20.21 -2.86
C VAL A 45 -2.03 20.37 -1.34
N GLU A 46 -3.16 20.33 -0.64
CA GLU A 46 -3.23 20.21 0.82
C GLU A 46 -3.81 18.85 1.17
N ILE A 47 -3.01 17.99 1.79
CA ILE A 47 -3.50 16.72 2.35
C ILE A 47 -4.27 17.03 3.63
N ALA A 48 -5.59 17.02 3.55
CA ALA A 48 -6.47 17.24 4.69
C ALA A 48 -6.41 16.05 5.67
N GLY A 49 -6.31 14.82 5.15
CA GLY A 49 -6.19 13.62 5.96
C GLY A 49 -6.01 12.34 5.13
N LEU A 50 -5.85 11.22 5.83
CA LEU A 50 -5.84 9.87 5.29
C LEU A 50 -7.19 9.21 5.58
N VAL A 51 -7.70 8.39 4.67
CA VAL A 51 -8.92 7.60 4.87
C VAL A 51 -8.67 6.13 4.50
N THR A 52 -9.08 5.22 5.37
CA THR A 52 -9.08 3.77 5.08
C THR A 52 -10.50 3.25 5.11
N PHE A 53 -10.88 2.47 4.11
CA PHE A 53 -12.19 1.84 4.01
C PHE A 53 -12.08 0.35 4.33
N GLY A 54 -12.82 -0.15 5.32
CA GLY A 54 -12.82 -1.57 5.72
C GLY A 54 -14.20 -2.23 5.62
N PRO A 55 -14.37 -3.53 5.91
CA PRO A 55 -13.46 -4.39 6.66
C PRO A 55 -12.14 -4.64 5.92
N MET A 56 -11.07 -4.77 6.70
CA MET A 56 -9.77 -5.21 6.18
C MET A 56 -9.86 -6.72 5.88
N THR A 57 -9.47 -7.13 4.67
CA THR A 57 -9.32 -8.55 4.32
C THR A 57 -8.08 -9.12 5.00
N GLU A 58 -7.92 -10.45 5.03
CA GLU A 58 -6.73 -11.11 5.61
C GLU A 58 -5.41 -10.74 4.89
N THR A 59 -5.50 -10.22 3.67
CA THR A 59 -4.37 -9.68 2.88
C THR A 59 -4.11 -8.19 3.11
N ALA A 60 -5.00 -7.49 3.82
CA ALA A 60 -4.86 -6.08 4.12
C ALA A 60 -4.03 -5.87 5.39
N HIS A 61 -3.33 -4.74 5.48
CA HIS A 61 -2.49 -4.45 6.63
C HIS A 61 -3.32 -4.26 7.91
N PRO A 62 -2.78 -4.65 9.08
CA PRO A 62 -3.47 -4.43 10.34
C PRO A 62 -3.85 -2.95 10.53
N LEU A 63 -5.07 -2.67 10.98
CA LEU A 63 -5.51 -1.28 11.18
C LEU A 63 -4.60 -0.53 12.17
N ALA A 64 -4.05 -1.23 13.16
CA ALA A 64 -3.07 -0.67 14.09
C ALA A 64 -1.76 -0.25 13.40
N PHE A 65 -1.33 -0.96 12.36
CA PHE A 65 -0.17 -0.58 11.55
C PHE A 65 -0.47 0.69 10.75
N ILE A 66 -1.62 0.74 10.09
CA ILE A 66 -2.06 1.92 9.32
C ILE A 66 -2.17 3.16 10.23
N ALA A 67 -2.72 3.00 11.44
CA ALA A 67 -2.80 4.06 12.42
C ALA A 67 -1.40 4.55 12.85
N ALA A 68 -0.45 3.63 13.09
CA ALA A 68 0.93 3.99 13.40
C ALA A 68 1.60 4.73 12.24
N GLN A 69 1.34 4.34 10.98
CA GLN A 69 1.84 5.07 9.82
C GLN A 69 1.28 6.49 9.75
N ALA A 70 -0.02 6.68 10.00
CA ALA A 70 -0.64 8.00 10.02
C ALA A 70 -0.04 8.91 11.12
N GLU A 71 0.17 8.36 12.32
CA GLU A 71 0.87 9.06 13.40
C GLU A 71 2.30 9.42 12.99
N ALA A 72 3.02 8.50 12.37
CA ALA A 72 4.40 8.66 11.93
C ALA A 72 4.54 9.72 10.81
N LEU A 73 3.55 9.83 9.92
CA LEU A 73 3.42 10.91 8.93
C LEU A 73 2.99 12.24 9.60
N GLY A 74 2.35 12.16 10.77
CA GLY A 74 1.71 13.28 11.44
C GLY A 74 0.56 13.86 10.63
N ILE A 75 -0.24 12.97 10.01
CA ILE A 75 -1.44 13.29 9.23
C ILE A 75 -2.62 12.60 9.91
N ARG A 76 -3.75 13.29 10.04
CA ARG A 76 -4.97 12.70 10.63
C ARG A 76 -5.44 11.50 9.81
N HIS A 77 -5.98 10.49 10.47
CA HIS A 77 -6.51 9.29 9.81
C HIS A 77 -7.95 9.02 10.22
N VAL A 78 -8.77 8.66 9.24
CA VAL A 78 -10.18 8.30 9.41
C VAL A 78 -10.39 6.89 8.91
N PHE A 79 -11.02 6.05 9.72
CA PHE A 79 -11.49 4.73 9.30
C PHE A 79 -12.98 4.78 8.97
N CYS A 80 -13.33 4.32 7.78
CA CYS A 80 -14.69 4.22 7.29
C CYS A 80 -15.12 2.75 7.20
N SER A 81 -16.05 2.34 8.05
CA SER A 81 -16.63 1.00 7.99
C SER A 81 -17.59 0.92 6.80
N ILE A 82 -17.27 0.06 5.85
CA ILE A 82 -18.10 -0.29 4.70
C ILE A 82 -18.89 -1.56 5.03
N SER A 83 -20.15 -1.58 4.63
CA SER A 83 -21.05 -2.71 4.85
C SER A 83 -21.83 -3.01 3.57
N GLY A 84 -22.04 -4.29 3.29
CA GLY A 84 -22.95 -4.74 2.24
C GLY A 84 -24.44 -4.64 2.64
N PRO A 85 -25.37 -5.00 1.74
CA PRO A 85 -25.12 -5.55 0.39
C PRO A 85 -24.73 -4.48 -0.64
N ASP A 86 -25.02 -3.20 -0.39
CA ASP A 86 -24.62 -2.08 -1.26
C ASP A 86 -23.26 -1.50 -0.84
N TRP A 87 -22.18 -2.21 -1.18
CA TRP A 87 -20.82 -1.79 -0.88
C TRP A 87 -20.50 -0.43 -1.51
N GLN A 88 -20.83 -0.24 -2.79
CA GLN A 88 -20.56 1.00 -3.51
C GLN A 88 -21.30 2.20 -2.90
N GLY A 89 -22.57 2.02 -2.53
CA GLY A 89 -23.35 3.05 -1.84
C GLY A 89 -22.79 3.36 -0.45
N SER A 90 -22.33 2.35 0.28
CA SER A 90 -21.66 2.54 1.58
C SER A 90 -20.39 3.38 1.44
N TYR A 91 -19.55 3.14 0.42
CA TYR A 91 -18.43 4.03 0.09
C TYR A 91 -18.92 5.44 -0.23
N ARG A 92 -19.92 5.58 -1.10
CA ARG A 92 -20.46 6.90 -1.51
C ARG A 92 -20.91 7.72 -0.31
N THR A 93 -21.61 7.13 0.67
CA THR A 93 -22.02 7.81 1.90
C THR A 93 -20.84 8.42 2.66
N HIS A 94 -19.76 7.66 2.83
CA HIS A 94 -18.55 8.15 3.50
C HIS A 94 -17.84 9.24 2.68
N LEU A 95 -17.76 9.08 1.36
CA LEU A 95 -17.17 10.08 0.47
C LEU A 95 -17.96 11.40 0.49
N THR A 96 -19.29 11.34 0.47
CA THR A 96 -20.17 12.52 0.62
C THR A 96 -19.93 13.20 1.96
N ARG A 97 -19.81 12.42 3.04
CA ARG A 97 -19.54 12.96 4.38
C ARG A 97 -18.20 13.70 4.42
N LEU A 98 -17.14 13.11 3.86
CA LEU A 98 -15.84 13.77 3.74
C LEU A 98 -15.96 15.07 2.96
N ALA A 99 -16.65 15.07 1.81
CA ALA A 99 -16.84 16.29 1.02
C ALA A 99 -17.55 17.40 1.81
N SER A 100 -18.67 17.08 2.47
CA SER A 100 -19.53 18.06 3.14
C SER A 100 -18.99 18.55 4.48
N GLU A 101 -18.37 17.67 5.28
CA GLU A 101 -17.94 18.00 6.64
C GLU A 101 -16.52 18.57 6.67
N GLU A 102 -15.65 18.15 5.74
CA GLU A 102 -14.22 18.50 5.76
C GLU A 102 -13.87 19.56 4.70
N GLY A 103 -14.81 19.86 3.80
CA GLY A 103 -14.62 20.80 2.69
C GLY A 103 -13.52 20.35 1.73
N VAL A 104 -13.39 19.03 1.50
CA VAL A 104 -12.50 18.46 0.49
C VAL A 104 -13.25 18.26 -0.82
N THR A 105 -12.53 18.36 -1.94
CA THR A 105 -13.08 18.20 -3.30
C THR A 105 -12.44 17.05 -4.05
N TRP A 106 -11.45 16.40 -3.44
CA TRP A 106 -10.64 15.36 -4.05
C TRP A 106 -10.41 14.18 -3.11
N LEU A 107 -10.49 12.98 -3.68
CA LEU A 107 -9.96 11.76 -3.11
C LEU A 107 -8.71 11.36 -3.89
N GLY A 108 -7.55 11.42 -3.24
CA GLY A 108 -6.28 10.92 -3.74
C GLY A 108 -6.23 9.39 -3.64
N THR A 109 -5.76 8.68 -4.66
CA THR A 109 -5.59 7.22 -4.63
C THR A 109 -4.17 6.83 -5.04
N GLY A 110 -3.74 5.64 -4.59
CA GLY A 110 -2.48 5.04 -5.02
C GLY A 110 -2.61 4.17 -6.27
N ASP A 111 -3.72 4.25 -7.02
CA ASP A 111 -3.96 3.33 -8.13
C ASP A 111 -2.96 3.57 -9.26
N VAL A 112 -2.27 2.51 -9.68
CA VAL A 112 -1.33 2.53 -10.82
C VAL A 112 -2.07 2.13 -12.09
N GLU A 113 -3.00 1.18 -12.00
CA GLU A 113 -3.87 0.71 -13.08
C GLU A 113 -5.34 0.62 -12.63
N ASP A 114 -6.27 0.49 -13.59
CA ASP A 114 -7.68 0.30 -13.28
C ASP A 114 -8.03 -1.18 -13.06
N MET A 115 -7.49 -1.76 -11.99
CA MET A 115 -7.76 -3.14 -11.59
C MET A 115 -9.20 -3.34 -11.06
N GLY A 116 -9.83 -2.25 -10.61
CA GLY A 116 -11.17 -2.24 -10.01
C GLY A 116 -12.31 -1.91 -10.98
N HIS A 117 -12.05 -1.82 -12.29
CA HIS A 117 -13.05 -1.42 -13.29
C HIS A 117 -13.81 -0.13 -12.93
N GLY A 118 -13.06 0.87 -12.47
CA GLY A 118 -13.55 2.18 -12.05
C GLY A 118 -14.36 2.17 -10.75
N PHE A 119 -14.18 1.16 -9.88
CA PHE A 119 -14.94 1.05 -8.63
C PHE A 119 -14.92 2.35 -7.81
N MET A 120 -13.73 2.92 -7.55
CA MET A 120 -13.61 4.15 -6.77
C MET A 120 -14.23 5.35 -7.47
N CYS A 121 -14.08 5.45 -8.80
CA CYS A 121 -14.74 6.49 -9.60
C CYS A 121 -16.28 6.41 -9.50
N LYS A 122 -16.84 5.19 -9.61
CA LYS A 122 -18.28 4.92 -9.47
C LYS A 122 -18.78 5.15 -8.04
N ALA A 123 -17.96 4.85 -7.04
CA ALA A 123 -18.26 5.14 -5.63
C ALA A 123 -18.27 6.65 -5.35
N ALA A 124 -17.36 7.41 -5.96
CA ALA A 124 -17.30 8.86 -5.82
C ALA A 124 -18.37 9.61 -6.63
N GLU A 125 -19.03 8.97 -7.60
CA GLU A 125 -20.10 9.60 -8.38
C GLU A 125 -21.21 10.13 -7.46
N GLY A 126 -21.55 11.41 -7.60
CA GLY A 126 -22.56 12.09 -6.78
C GLY A 126 -22.13 12.46 -5.36
N SER A 127 -20.88 12.16 -4.96
CA SER A 127 -20.37 12.50 -3.61
C SER A 127 -19.86 13.94 -3.46
N GLY A 128 -19.57 14.61 -4.59
CA GLY A 128 -18.85 15.88 -4.60
C GLY A 128 -17.32 15.75 -4.66
N LEU A 129 -16.77 14.53 -4.54
CA LEU A 129 -15.34 14.26 -4.71
C LEU A 129 -14.99 13.83 -6.13
N ARG A 130 -13.85 14.33 -6.60
CA ARG A 130 -13.16 13.87 -7.82
C ARG A 130 -12.04 12.91 -7.45
N ILE A 131 -11.76 11.92 -8.29
CA ILE A 131 -10.66 10.97 -8.06
C ILE A 131 -9.36 11.52 -8.63
N PHE A 132 -8.35 11.65 -7.79
CA PHE A 132 -6.99 12.04 -8.16
C PHE A 132 -6.03 10.87 -7.98
N ALA A 133 -5.38 10.42 -9.05
CA ALA A 133 -4.50 9.25 -9.02
C ALA A 133 -3.12 9.60 -9.60
N PRO A 134 -2.16 10.08 -8.77
CA PRO A 134 -0.86 10.54 -9.25
C PRO A 134 0.06 9.42 -9.73
N LEU A 135 -0.27 8.16 -9.48
CA LEU A 135 0.51 7.00 -9.94
C LEU A 135 -0.04 6.40 -11.23
N PHE A 136 -1.23 6.83 -11.65
CA PHE A 136 -1.98 6.19 -12.71
C PHE A 136 -1.19 6.20 -14.03
N LEU A 137 -1.05 5.02 -14.64
CA LEU A 137 -0.33 4.77 -15.89
C LEU A 137 1.18 5.09 -15.85
N LYS A 138 1.77 5.33 -14.67
CA LYS A 138 3.24 5.47 -14.55
C LYS A 138 3.93 4.12 -14.80
N ASP A 139 5.07 4.17 -15.48
CA ASP A 139 5.94 3.01 -15.65
C ASP A 139 6.45 2.51 -14.29
N ARG A 140 6.60 1.18 -14.18
CA ARG A 140 6.92 0.47 -12.94
C ARG A 140 8.33 0.84 -12.48
N ARG A 141 9.27 0.99 -13.42
CA ARG A 141 10.65 1.42 -13.11
C ARG A 141 10.70 2.88 -12.65
N THR A 142 9.86 3.74 -13.19
CA THR A 142 9.69 5.12 -12.72
C THR A 142 9.16 5.12 -11.29
N LEU A 143 8.16 4.30 -10.96
CA LEU A 143 7.64 4.18 -9.59
C LEU A 143 8.71 3.65 -8.62
N ILE A 144 9.50 2.67 -9.02
CA ILE A 144 10.64 2.14 -8.25
C ILE A 144 11.70 3.22 -8.01
N ALA A 145 12.02 4.02 -9.03
CA ALA A 145 12.96 5.14 -8.88
C ALA A 145 12.44 6.18 -7.88
N GLU A 146 11.12 6.41 -7.82
CA GLU A 146 10.51 7.27 -6.81
C GLU A 146 10.60 6.69 -5.38
N PHE A 147 10.59 5.35 -5.21
CA PHE A 147 10.87 4.75 -3.90
C PHE A 147 12.25 5.16 -3.38
N SER A 148 13.27 5.06 -4.23
CA SER A 148 14.64 5.49 -3.88
C SER A 148 14.72 7.00 -3.64
N ARG A 149 14.10 7.81 -4.50
CA ARG A 149 14.08 9.28 -4.39
C ARG A 149 13.50 9.77 -3.06
N PHE A 150 12.48 9.09 -2.55
CA PHE A 150 11.80 9.43 -1.31
C PHE A 150 12.19 8.51 -0.14
N GLU A 151 13.27 7.73 -0.30
CA GLU A 151 13.79 6.82 0.73
C GLU A 151 12.70 5.91 1.35
N LEU A 152 11.69 5.52 0.55
CA LEU A 152 10.62 4.67 1.05
C LEU A 152 11.20 3.32 1.44
N LYS A 153 10.68 2.76 2.53
CA LYS A 153 10.99 1.39 2.96
C LYS A 153 9.75 0.49 2.88
N PRO A 154 9.29 0.14 1.66
CA PRO A 154 8.19 -0.80 1.47
C PRO A 154 8.68 -2.23 1.72
N ILE A 155 8.38 -2.79 2.88
CA ILE A 155 8.74 -4.17 3.19
C ILE A 155 7.73 -5.13 2.60
N ILE A 156 8.16 -6.13 1.83
CA ILE A 156 7.29 -7.20 1.33
C ILE A 156 6.78 -8.02 2.52
N SER A 157 5.49 -7.89 2.82
CA SER A 157 4.85 -8.52 3.98
C SER A 157 4.14 -9.82 3.65
N PHE A 158 3.88 -10.05 2.37
CA PHE A 158 3.07 -11.15 1.87
C PHE A 158 3.43 -11.41 0.41
N VAL A 159 3.53 -12.68 0.01
CA VAL A 159 3.77 -13.14 -1.36
C VAL A 159 2.77 -14.24 -1.71
N SER A 160 2.19 -14.18 -2.90
CA SER A 160 1.30 -15.22 -3.42
C SER A 160 2.08 -16.37 -4.04
N LEU A 161 2.02 -17.56 -3.43
CA LEU A 161 2.68 -18.76 -3.96
C LEU A 161 1.99 -19.33 -5.22
N VAL A 162 0.83 -18.79 -5.58
CA VAL A 162 0.20 -19.05 -6.89
C VAL A 162 0.91 -18.28 -8.01
N HIS A 163 1.40 -17.08 -7.71
CA HIS A 163 2.03 -16.19 -8.70
C HIS A 163 3.55 -16.34 -8.70
N VAL A 164 4.15 -16.46 -7.53
CA VAL A 164 5.60 -16.45 -7.34
C VAL A 164 6.04 -17.82 -6.83
N PRO A 165 7.05 -18.47 -7.46
CA PRO A 165 7.63 -19.71 -6.94
C PRO A 165 8.20 -19.53 -5.53
N PHE A 166 8.16 -20.58 -4.71
CA PHE A 166 8.64 -20.53 -3.33
C PHE A 166 10.10 -20.05 -3.24
N GLU A 167 10.98 -20.55 -4.10
CA GLU A 167 12.40 -20.18 -4.10
C GLU A 167 12.64 -18.69 -4.44
N VAL A 168 11.70 -18.06 -5.13
CA VAL A 168 11.71 -16.62 -5.37
C VAL A 168 11.07 -15.89 -4.19
N ALA A 169 9.93 -16.37 -3.69
CA ALA A 169 9.23 -15.78 -2.55
C ALA A 169 10.10 -15.71 -1.28
N GLU A 170 10.92 -16.73 -1.02
CA GLU A 170 11.89 -16.78 0.08
C GLU A 170 12.94 -15.66 -0.01
N GLN A 171 13.29 -15.22 -1.23
CA GLN A 171 14.22 -14.12 -1.46
C GLN A 171 13.56 -12.74 -1.40
N LEU A 172 12.23 -12.67 -1.32
CA LEU A 172 11.44 -11.43 -1.32
C LEU A 172 10.91 -11.08 0.08
N LEU A 173 10.34 -12.06 0.80
CA LEU A 173 9.61 -11.79 2.04
C LEU A 173 10.49 -11.11 3.09
N GLY A 174 9.95 -10.06 3.72
CA GLY A 174 10.63 -9.30 4.76
C GLY A 174 11.69 -8.32 4.24
N ARG A 175 11.94 -8.27 2.93
CA ARG A 175 12.86 -7.31 2.33
C ARG A 175 12.17 -6.04 1.86
N VAL A 176 12.93 -4.94 1.85
CA VAL A 176 12.53 -3.69 1.23
C VAL A 176 12.52 -3.86 -0.29
N VAL A 177 11.50 -3.32 -0.98
CA VAL A 177 11.51 -3.24 -2.45
C VAL A 177 12.55 -2.20 -2.89
N ASP A 178 13.77 -2.67 -3.09
CA ASP A 178 14.95 -1.92 -3.55
C ASP A 178 15.53 -2.56 -4.82
N ASP A 179 16.62 -1.99 -5.35
CA ASP A 179 17.27 -2.49 -6.58
C ASP A 179 17.68 -3.96 -6.48
N ASP A 180 18.02 -4.45 -5.28
CA ASP A 180 18.39 -5.86 -5.07
C ASP A 180 17.14 -6.78 -5.15
N VAL A 181 16.00 -6.37 -4.59
CA VAL A 181 14.73 -7.09 -4.80
C VAL A 181 14.34 -7.06 -6.28
N ILE A 182 14.49 -5.92 -6.94
CA ILE A 182 14.16 -5.79 -8.37
C ILE A 182 15.06 -6.69 -9.22
N ALA A 183 16.35 -6.84 -8.87
CA ALA A 183 17.25 -7.77 -9.54
C ALA A 183 16.81 -9.24 -9.41
N VAL A 184 16.28 -9.65 -8.24
CA VAL A 184 15.69 -10.99 -8.05
C VAL A 184 14.49 -11.20 -8.97
N LEU A 185 13.58 -10.22 -9.05
CA LEU A 185 12.42 -10.28 -9.93
C LEU A 185 12.80 -10.29 -11.41
N ASP A 186 13.73 -9.42 -11.83
CA ASP A 186 14.24 -9.37 -13.20
C ASP A 186 14.91 -10.70 -13.60
N ALA A 187 15.71 -11.30 -12.71
CA ALA A 187 16.31 -12.61 -12.96
C ALA A 187 15.26 -13.72 -13.15
N HIS A 188 14.21 -13.73 -12.32
CA HIS A 188 13.09 -14.65 -12.48
C HIS A 188 12.35 -14.41 -13.80
N ASN A 189 11.97 -13.17 -14.09
CA ASN A 189 11.24 -12.78 -15.29
C ASN A 189 12.03 -13.11 -16.58
N ASN A 190 13.35 -12.97 -16.56
CA ASN A 190 14.21 -13.38 -17.67
C ASN A 190 14.15 -14.89 -17.92
N ARG A 191 14.11 -15.72 -16.86
CA ARG A 191 13.92 -17.17 -17.00
C ARG A 191 12.55 -17.50 -17.57
N VAL A 192 11.50 -16.83 -17.11
CA VAL A 192 10.13 -16.98 -17.62
C VAL A 192 10.09 -16.67 -19.11
N ASN A 193 10.61 -15.51 -19.52
CA ASN A 193 10.64 -15.07 -20.93
C ASN A 193 11.46 -16.00 -21.83
N ALA A 194 12.48 -16.67 -21.28
CA ALA A 194 13.27 -17.69 -21.97
C ALA A 194 12.58 -19.07 -22.04
N GLY A 195 11.37 -19.22 -21.48
CA GLY A 195 10.65 -20.49 -21.43
C GLY A 195 11.26 -21.52 -20.47
N LEU A 196 12.11 -21.07 -19.54
CA LEU A 196 12.84 -21.94 -18.60
C LEU A 196 12.07 -22.20 -17.30
N VAL A 197 10.93 -21.54 -17.11
CA VAL A 197 10.04 -21.77 -15.97
C VAL A 197 8.79 -22.48 -16.49
N PRO A 198 8.62 -23.78 -16.19
CA PRO A 198 7.48 -24.55 -16.66
C PRO A 198 6.19 -24.12 -15.97
N GLN A 199 5.06 -24.38 -16.62
CA GLN A 199 3.75 -24.32 -15.98
C GLN A 199 3.71 -25.34 -14.85
N GLY A 200 3.56 -24.87 -13.61
CA GLY A 200 3.33 -25.73 -12.46
C GLY A 200 1.83 -25.86 -12.17
N GLU A 201 1.52 -26.65 -11.15
CA GLU A 201 0.18 -26.82 -10.63
C GLU A 201 0.16 -26.53 -9.13
N TRP A 202 -0.93 -25.95 -8.66
CA TRP A 202 -1.25 -25.75 -7.26
C TRP A 202 -2.67 -26.28 -7.00
N ASN A 203 -2.81 -27.26 -6.11
CA ASN A 203 -4.10 -27.92 -5.82
C ASN A 203 -4.86 -28.40 -7.08
N GLY A 204 -4.13 -28.93 -8.08
CA GLY A 204 -4.72 -29.44 -9.33
C GLY A 204 -5.23 -28.34 -10.28
N GLN A 205 -4.83 -27.08 -10.06
CA GLN A 205 -5.06 -25.96 -10.98
C GLN A 205 -3.72 -25.42 -11.47
N PRO A 206 -3.60 -24.93 -12.72
CA PRO A 206 -2.41 -24.25 -13.19
C PRO A 206 -2.05 -23.08 -12.26
N ASN A 207 -0.80 -23.02 -11.82
CA ASN A 207 -0.28 -21.83 -11.14
C ASN A 207 0.10 -20.74 -12.18
N LYS A 208 0.76 -19.67 -11.76
CA LYS A 208 1.20 -18.59 -12.66
C LYS A 208 2.73 -18.39 -12.64
N HIS A 209 3.48 -19.41 -12.25
CA HIS A 209 4.95 -19.32 -12.12
C HIS A 209 5.67 -19.08 -13.44
N ASN A 210 5.05 -19.45 -14.56
CA ASN A 210 5.52 -19.22 -15.92
C ASN A 210 5.01 -17.89 -16.52
N VAL A 211 4.52 -16.98 -15.69
CA VAL A 211 4.13 -15.62 -16.07
C VAL A 211 5.08 -14.65 -15.35
N PRO A 212 5.59 -13.61 -16.03
CA PRO A 212 6.43 -12.62 -15.37
C PRO A 212 5.70 -11.99 -14.17
N VAL A 213 6.43 -11.84 -13.07
CA VAL A 213 5.96 -11.17 -11.86
C VAL A 213 6.02 -9.66 -12.09
N ASP A 214 4.93 -8.95 -11.79
CA ASP A 214 4.93 -7.49 -11.83
C ASP A 214 5.92 -6.92 -10.80
N LEU A 215 6.75 -5.95 -11.22
CA LEU A 215 7.84 -5.41 -10.40
C LEU A 215 7.36 -4.65 -9.17
N ILE A 216 6.10 -4.23 -9.16
CA ILE A 216 5.43 -3.60 -8.02
C ILE A 216 4.27 -4.48 -7.50
N GLY A 217 4.12 -5.72 -7.96
CA GLY A 217 3.10 -6.65 -7.45
C GLY A 217 1.65 -6.21 -7.69
N GLU A 218 1.39 -5.43 -8.75
CA GLU A 218 0.07 -4.87 -9.06
C GLU A 218 -1.03 -5.95 -9.22
N ASN A 219 -0.67 -7.17 -9.64
CA ASN A 219 -1.62 -8.26 -9.88
C ASN A 219 -1.79 -9.18 -8.65
N GLY A 220 -1.35 -8.74 -7.47
CA GLY A 220 -1.46 -9.50 -6.22
C GLY A 220 -0.34 -10.54 -6.03
N GLU A 221 0.78 -10.38 -6.74
CA GLU A 221 1.96 -11.22 -6.56
C GLU A 221 2.56 -11.04 -5.16
N PHE A 222 2.58 -9.81 -4.65
CA PHE A 222 3.01 -9.51 -3.29
C PHE A 222 2.41 -8.21 -2.75
N HIS A 223 2.32 -8.09 -1.43
CA HIS A 223 1.89 -6.88 -0.72
C HIS A 223 3.04 -6.33 0.11
N THR A 224 2.99 -5.02 0.39
CA THR A 224 4.07 -4.32 1.09
C THR A 224 3.53 -3.47 2.23
N MET A 225 4.32 -3.32 3.28
CA MET A 225 4.09 -2.39 4.38
C MET A 225 5.19 -1.34 4.41
N CYS A 226 4.84 -0.06 4.26
CA CYS A 226 5.85 1.01 4.33
C CYS A 226 6.12 1.44 5.77
N ILE A 227 7.35 1.26 6.23
CA ILE A 227 7.72 1.59 7.62
C ILE A 227 8.42 2.96 7.76
N ASP A 228 8.87 3.55 6.65
CA ASP A 228 9.63 4.81 6.63
C ASP A 228 9.59 5.44 5.22
N GLY A 229 10.03 6.68 5.12
CA GLY A 229 10.15 7.49 3.90
C GLY A 229 10.31 8.97 4.22
N THR A 230 10.65 9.82 3.26
CA THR A 230 10.94 11.25 3.52
C THR A 230 9.76 12.03 4.11
N ALA A 231 8.50 11.65 3.83
CA ALA A 231 7.31 12.30 4.39
C ALA A 231 7.03 11.87 5.84
N PHE A 232 7.57 10.73 6.25
CA PHE A 232 7.45 10.27 7.63
C PHE A 232 8.27 11.18 8.55
N LYS A 233 7.64 11.73 9.58
CA LYS A 233 8.31 12.50 10.65
C LYS A 233 9.05 11.58 11.63
N LYS A 234 8.57 10.34 11.74
CA LYS A 234 9.08 9.27 12.59
C LYS A 234 8.99 7.93 11.83
N ARG A 235 9.73 6.90 12.21
CA ARG A 235 9.59 5.55 11.61
C ARG A 235 8.58 4.70 12.36
N VAL A 236 7.96 3.76 11.66
CA VAL A 236 7.10 2.73 12.26
C VAL A 236 7.95 1.52 12.61
N CYS A 237 7.74 0.93 13.79
CA CYS A 237 8.45 -0.27 14.25
C CYS A 237 7.51 -1.25 14.92
N MET A 238 7.95 -2.50 15.10
CA MET A 238 7.27 -3.45 15.96
C MET A 238 7.63 -3.20 17.42
N ILE A 239 6.64 -3.37 18.30
CA ILE A 239 6.78 -3.13 19.74
C ILE A 239 6.25 -4.32 20.55
N ASN A 240 6.88 -4.58 21.70
CA ASN A 240 6.41 -5.57 22.66
C ASN A 240 5.32 -4.96 23.56
N LEU A 241 4.07 -5.37 23.38
CA LEU A 241 2.93 -4.89 24.16
C LEU A 241 2.92 -5.38 25.62
N ASP A 242 3.72 -6.42 25.93
CA ASP A 242 3.89 -6.88 27.32
C ASP A 242 4.97 -6.06 28.07
N SER A 243 5.76 -5.25 27.35
CA SER A 243 6.67 -4.28 27.99
C SER A 243 5.90 -3.02 28.41
N PRO A 244 6.05 -2.54 29.66
CA PRO A 244 5.46 -1.27 30.10
C PRO A 244 5.87 -0.07 29.25
N ASN A 245 7.08 -0.11 28.68
CA ASN A 245 7.62 0.95 27.81
C ASN A 245 7.36 0.69 26.33
N GLN A 246 6.65 -0.39 26.00
CA GLN A 246 6.43 -0.85 24.64
C GLN A 246 7.75 -0.92 23.85
N ASP A 247 8.77 -1.54 24.46
CA ASP A 247 10.11 -1.59 23.88
C ASP A 247 10.08 -2.10 22.44
N GLU A 248 10.93 -1.50 21.61
CA GLU A 248 11.07 -1.92 20.22
C GLU A 248 11.64 -3.33 20.14
N ILE A 249 11.10 -4.12 19.21
CA ILE A 249 11.62 -5.46 18.93
C ILE A 249 12.77 -5.33 17.93
N THR A 250 13.99 -5.11 18.43
CA THR A 250 15.21 -4.91 17.63
C THR A 250 15.80 -6.23 17.10
N GLY A 251 16.54 -6.18 16.00
CA GLY A 251 17.23 -7.35 15.42
C GLY A 251 16.32 -8.33 14.68
N VAL A 252 15.03 -8.00 14.59
CA VAL A 252 14.02 -8.68 13.80
C VAL A 252 13.33 -7.59 12.99
N GLU A 253 13.93 -7.15 11.88
CA GLU A 253 13.34 -6.06 11.06
C GLU A 253 11.90 -6.36 10.64
N CYS A 254 11.57 -7.64 10.51
CA CYS A 254 10.23 -8.18 10.36
C CYS A 254 10.14 -9.59 10.99
N PRO A 255 8.96 -10.06 11.42
CA PRO A 255 8.83 -11.36 12.06
C PRO A 255 9.32 -12.49 11.14
N LYS A 256 10.23 -13.32 11.64
CA LYS A 256 10.66 -14.55 10.94
C LYS A 256 9.66 -15.70 11.06
N VAL A 257 8.53 -15.47 11.74
CA VAL A 257 7.46 -16.47 11.81
C VAL A 257 6.75 -16.45 10.47
N VAL A 258 7.19 -17.35 9.60
CA VAL A 258 6.56 -17.64 8.33
C VAL A 258 5.38 -18.56 8.62
N SER A 259 4.20 -18.24 8.10
CA SER A 259 3.27 -19.31 7.73
C SER A 259 3.17 -19.42 6.25
N GLU A 260 3.19 -20.68 5.85
CA GLU A 260 2.65 -21.14 4.61
C GLU A 260 1.28 -21.74 4.94
N ASP A 261 0.20 -21.12 4.48
CA ASP A 261 -1.14 -21.72 4.48
C ASP A 261 -1.39 -22.49 3.17
N GLY A 262 -0.30 -22.95 2.57
CA GLY A 262 -0.19 -23.46 1.22
C GLY A 262 -0.21 -22.36 0.16
N ARG A 263 -1.17 -21.44 0.21
CA ARG A 263 -1.38 -20.47 -0.88
C ARG A 263 -0.51 -19.22 -0.77
N TYR A 264 -0.14 -18.84 0.44
CA TYR A 264 0.52 -17.59 0.73
C TYR A 264 1.75 -17.78 1.60
N TYR A 265 2.75 -16.93 1.36
CA TYR A 265 3.97 -16.83 2.14
C TYR A 265 3.97 -15.45 2.81
N HIS A 266 3.76 -15.38 4.11
CA HIS A 266 3.55 -14.11 4.80
C HIS A 266 4.24 -14.01 6.15
N LEU A 267 4.51 -12.77 6.55
CA LEU A 267 5.01 -12.44 7.88
C LEU A 267 3.88 -12.63 8.90
N LYS A 268 4.10 -13.46 9.93
CA LYS A 268 3.23 -13.50 11.11
C LYS A 268 3.74 -12.58 12.19
N TYR A 269 2.91 -11.63 12.58
CA TYR A 269 3.22 -10.69 13.66
C TYR A 269 2.97 -11.27 15.07
N ASP A 270 2.59 -12.55 15.18
CA ASP A 270 2.43 -13.25 16.46
C ASP A 270 3.75 -13.94 16.84
N ILE A 271 4.36 -13.51 17.94
CA ILE A 271 5.56 -14.12 18.50
C ILE A 271 5.12 -14.96 19.70
N PRO A 272 5.31 -16.29 19.69
CA PRO A 272 4.85 -17.15 20.78
C PRO A 272 5.28 -16.63 22.16
N GLY A 273 4.29 -16.42 23.05
CA GLY A 273 4.51 -15.91 24.40
C GLY A 273 4.78 -14.41 24.50
N ARG A 274 4.57 -13.62 23.43
CA ARG A 274 4.67 -12.16 23.42
C ARG A 274 3.54 -11.53 22.63
N ARG A 275 2.88 -10.53 23.21
CA ARG A 275 1.94 -9.69 22.48
C ARG A 275 2.73 -8.64 21.69
N VAL A 276 2.54 -8.60 20.37
CA VAL A 276 3.22 -7.65 19.48
C VAL A 276 2.23 -6.61 18.97
N GLY A 277 2.71 -5.38 18.80
CA GLY A 277 1.98 -4.29 18.15
C GLY A 277 2.89 -3.47 17.25
N PHE A 278 2.38 -2.33 16.81
CA PHE A 278 3.11 -1.36 16.00
C PHE A 278 3.20 -0.04 16.75
N GLY A 279 4.36 0.58 16.71
CA GLY A 279 4.65 1.85 17.37
C GLY A 279 5.47 2.77 16.48
N VAL A 280 5.70 3.99 16.99
CA VAL A 280 6.39 5.04 16.25
C VAL A 280 7.67 5.45 17.01
N ARG A 281 8.78 5.65 16.30
CA ARG A 281 10.11 5.99 16.85
C ARG A 281 10.79 7.10 16.06
N ASP A 282 11.65 7.87 16.71
CA ASP A 282 12.48 8.83 16.00
C ASP A 282 13.42 8.09 15.04
N LYS A 283 13.63 8.63 13.85
CA LYS A 283 14.42 7.97 12.79
C LYS A 283 15.88 7.70 13.21
N ASN A 284 16.40 8.49 14.15
CA ASN A 284 17.79 8.44 14.61
C ASN A 284 17.99 7.70 15.95
N GLN A 285 16.94 7.10 16.52
CA GLN A 285 17.07 6.22 17.68
C GLN A 285 17.16 4.77 17.19
N GLY A 286 18.37 4.22 17.22
CA GLY A 286 18.68 2.80 17.06
C GLY A 286 19.02 2.17 18.40
#